data_AF-A0AAD7LU98-F1
#
_entry.id   AF-A0AAD7LU98-F1
#
_cell.length_a   1.000
_cell.length_b   1.000
_cell.length_c   1.000
_cell.angle_alpha   90.00
_cell.angle_beta   90.00
_cell.angle_gamma   90.00
#
_symmetry.space_group_name_H-M   'P 1'
#
loop_
_entity.id
_entity.type
_entity.pdbx_description
1 polymer ?
#
loop_
_entity_poly.entity_id
_entity_poly.type
_entity_poly.pdbx_seq_one_letter_code
_entity_poly.pdbx_strand_id
1 'polypeptide(L)'
;MRQVSEPVLDLKVEEKPQSRECEEVEEVKEECKATVMVAEAEEIRWMQLYCSSRSILLVGAGDFSFSACLAVAFGSASNMVVTSLDSRDFLFRNYSNAMSNVRELRSRRCTIIHSVDATELANHSSLHGCQFERIISTFHTLGFFMMNPLNPNSGYS
;
A
#
# COMPACT_ATOMS: atom_id res chain seq x y z
N MET A 1 5.86 32.14 67.55
CA MET A 1 6.67 30.97 67.14
C MET A 1 6.46 30.82 65.62
N ARG A 2 7.53 30.84 64.79
CA ARG A 2 8.18 29.64 64.19
C ARG A 2 7.15 28.67 63.57
N GLN A 3 6.99 28.61 62.24
CA GLN A 3 7.75 27.78 61.24
C GLN A 3 7.54 26.26 61.48
N VAL A 4 7.32 25.36 60.51
CA VAL A 4 7.44 25.31 59.01
C VAL A 4 6.35 24.33 58.44
N SER A 5 6.17 23.91 57.16
CA SER A 5 6.82 24.11 55.82
C SER A 5 5.92 23.59 54.66
N GLU A 6 5.90 24.31 53.52
CA GLU A 6 5.73 23.83 52.12
C GLU A 6 4.45 22.99 51.74
N PRO A 7 4.33 22.32 50.55
CA PRO A 7 3.41 22.84 49.52
C PRO A 7 2.36 21.84 48.98
N VAL A 8 1.29 22.37 48.38
CA VAL A 8 0.29 21.56 47.64
C VAL A 8 0.76 21.33 46.20
N LEU A 9 1.14 20.09 45.88
CA LEU A 9 1.45 19.62 44.53
C LEU A 9 0.27 18.82 43.97
N ASP A 10 -0.59 19.46 43.18
CA ASP A 10 -1.71 18.79 42.51
C ASP A 10 -1.36 18.48 41.04
N LEU A 11 -0.59 17.40 40.82
CA LEU A 11 -0.28 16.92 39.46
C LEU A 11 -1.51 16.24 38.84
N LYS A 12 -2.34 17.02 38.14
CA LYS A 12 -3.23 16.47 37.10
C LYS A 12 -2.41 16.22 35.83
N VAL A 13 -1.95 14.98 35.65
CA VAL A 13 -1.45 14.50 34.37
C VAL A 13 -2.64 14.21 33.46
N GLU A 14 -3.17 15.26 32.84
CA GLU A 14 -4.05 15.13 31.67
C GLU A 14 -3.18 14.82 30.45
N GLU A 15 -2.98 13.54 30.13
CA GLU A 15 -2.42 13.14 28.84
C GLU A 15 -3.40 13.49 27.72
N LYS A 16 -3.30 14.72 27.22
CA LYS A 16 -3.97 15.14 25.99
C LYS A 16 -3.05 14.79 24.82
N PRO A 17 -3.28 13.69 24.07
CA PRO A 17 -2.41 13.31 22.97
C PRO A 17 -2.35 14.44 21.95
N GLN A 18 -1.14 14.95 21.72
CA GLN A 18 -0.90 16.15 20.94
C GLN A 18 -1.36 15.90 19.51
N SER A 19 -2.42 16.60 19.09
CA SER A 19 -2.94 16.59 17.72
C SER A 19 -1.94 17.31 16.81
N ARG A 20 -0.84 16.64 16.50
CA ARG A 20 0.15 17.10 15.52
C ARG A 20 -0.50 17.00 14.15
N GLU A 21 -0.99 18.16 13.74
CA GLU A 21 -1.07 18.64 12.37
C GLU A 21 -0.41 17.68 11.39
N CYS A 22 -1.22 16.93 10.64
CA CYS A 22 -0.75 16.27 9.45
C CYS A 22 -0.39 17.39 8.47
N GLU A 23 0.89 17.75 8.39
CA GLU A 23 1.39 18.68 7.39
C GLU A 23 0.86 18.30 6.00
N GLU A 24 0.47 19.29 5.23
CA GLU A 24 0.02 19.12 3.85
C GLU A 24 1.20 18.68 2.98
N VAL A 25 1.52 17.38 3.02
CA VAL A 25 2.42 16.75 2.05
C VAL A 25 1.68 16.71 0.73
N GLU A 26 1.80 17.83 0.04
CA GLU A 26 1.41 18.20 -1.32
C GLU A 26 1.01 17.01 -2.20
N GLU A 27 -0.14 17.11 -2.88
CA GLU A 27 -0.53 16.19 -3.95
C GLU A 27 0.44 16.38 -5.14
N VAL A 28 1.64 15.81 -5.01
CA VAL A 28 2.63 15.80 -6.08
C VAL A 28 2.01 15.01 -7.23
N LYS A 29 1.58 15.76 -8.25
CA LYS A 29 1.13 15.24 -9.54
C LYS A 29 2.35 14.71 -10.28
N GLU A 30 2.79 13.55 -9.82
CA GLU A 30 3.84 12.73 -10.42
C GLU A 30 3.28 12.15 -11.73
N GLU A 31 3.26 13.02 -12.76
CA GLU A 31 3.18 12.60 -14.15
C GLU A 31 4.21 11.49 -14.40
N CYS A 32 3.95 10.63 -15.39
CA CYS A 32 4.87 9.54 -15.76
C CYS A 32 6.14 10.04 -16.50
N LYS A 33 6.83 11.04 -15.93
CA LYS A 33 8.13 11.55 -16.38
C LYS A 33 9.19 10.50 -16.09
N ALA A 34 9.49 9.71 -17.12
CA ALA A 34 10.55 8.73 -17.18
C ALA A 34 11.94 9.36 -16.93
N THR A 35 12.22 9.66 -15.67
CA THR A 35 13.50 10.15 -15.18
C THR A 35 14.40 8.95 -15.05
N VAL A 36 15.48 8.91 -15.83
CA VAL A 36 16.45 7.80 -15.82
C VAL A 36 17.19 7.79 -14.49
N MET A 37 16.64 7.06 -13.51
CA MET A 37 17.29 6.85 -12.22
C MET A 37 18.50 5.94 -12.42
N VAL A 38 19.69 6.48 -12.15
CA VAL A 38 20.92 5.69 -12.05
C VAL A 38 20.85 4.90 -10.76
N ALA A 39 20.26 3.70 -10.83
CA ALA A 39 20.28 2.76 -9.72
C ALA A 39 21.71 2.28 -9.46
N GLU A 40 22.12 2.26 -8.18
CA GLU A 40 23.22 1.40 -7.78
C GLU A 40 22.85 -0.07 -8.08
N ALA A 41 23.84 -0.88 -8.44
CA ALA A 41 23.61 -2.22 -8.98
C ALA A 41 23.22 -3.24 -7.88
N GLU A 42 22.00 -3.15 -7.37
CA GLU A 42 21.38 -4.22 -6.58
C GLU A 42 21.31 -5.52 -7.42
N GLU A 43 21.59 -6.67 -6.79
CA GLU A 43 21.54 -7.96 -7.47
C GLU A 43 20.15 -8.27 -8.03
N ILE A 44 20.08 -8.80 -9.25
CA ILE A 44 18.80 -9.11 -9.91
C ILE A 44 18.10 -10.27 -9.18
N ARG A 45 17.01 -9.96 -8.48
CA ARG A 45 16.22 -10.93 -7.72
C ARG A 45 15.03 -11.44 -8.53
N TRP A 46 14.73 -12.72 -8.34
CA TRP A 46 13.63 -13.41 -9.01
C TRP A 46 12.64 -13.95 -8.00
N MET A 47 11.35 -13.71 -8.23
CA MET A 47 10.26 -14.34 -7.50
C MET A 47 9.36 -15.05 -8.51
N GLN A 48 9.52 -16.38 -8.62
CA GLN A 48 8.88 -17.19 -9.66
C GLN A 48 9.10 -16.62 -11.08
N LEU A 49 8.09 -15.98 -11.66
CA LEU A 49 8.11 -15.41 -13.01
C LEU A 49 8.43 -13.90 -13.02
N TYR A 50 8.52 -13.26 -11.85
CA TYR A 50 8.78 -11.84 -11.66
C TYR A 50 10.28 -11.60 -11.41
N CYS A 51 10.82 -10.48 -11.88
CA CYS A 51 12.24 -10.15 -11.82
C CYS A 51 12.44 -8.65 -11.53
N SER A 52 13.37 -8.31 -10.63
CA SER A 52 13.52 -6.94 -10.10
C SER A 52 14.05 -5.90 -11.11
N SER A 53 14.56 -6.32 -12.28
CA SER A 53 14.98 -5.41 -13.35
C SER A 53 13.86 -5.03 -14.34
N ARG A 54 12.67 -5.62 -14.22
CA ARG A 54 11.54 -5.40 -15.14
C ARG A 54 10.59 -4.31 -14.65
N SER A 55 10.01 -3.50 -15.55
CA SER A 55 8.90 -2.61 -15.18
C SER A 55 7.61 -3.40 -14.96
N ILE A 56 6.97 -3.23 -13.80
CA ILE A 56 5.77 -3.97 -13.40
C ILE A 56 4.67 -3.02 -12.96
N LEU A 57 3.49 -3.15 -13.56
CA LEU A 57 2.25 -2.51 -13.11
C LEU A 57 1.37 -3.52 -12.37
N LEU A 58 0.93 -3.20 -11.17
CA LEU A 58 0.00 -4.00 -10.38
C LEU A 58 -1.35 -3.26 -10.34
N VAL A 59 -2.43 -3.92 -10.75
CA VAL A 59 -3.74 -3.31 -11.02
C VAL A 59 -4.81 -3.96 -10.14
N GLY A 60 -5.60 -3.12 -9.46
CA GLY A 60 -6.65 -3.58 -8.54
C GLY A 60 -6.08 -4.12 -7.23
N ALA A 61 -5.05 -3.47 -6.70
CA ALA A 61 -4.55 -3.78 -5.36
C ALA A 61 -5.57 -3.30 -4.30
N GLY A 62 -6.00 -4.22 -3.43
CA GLY A 62 -6.84 -3.91 -2.27
C GLY A 62 -5.99 -3.43 -1.09
N ASP A 63 -5.75 -4.29 -0.10
CA ASP A 63 -4.94 -3.96 1.09
C ASP A 63 -3.41 -3.83 0.84
N PHE A 64 -2.95 -3.90 -0.42
CA PHE A 64 -1.54 -3.89 -0.84
C PHE A 64 -0.67 -5.07 -0.36
N SER A 65 -1.22 -6.09 0.31
CA SER A 65 -0.42 -7.20 0.89
C SER A 65 0.44 -7.95 -0.14
N PHE A 66 -0.16 -8.39 -1.25
CA PHE A 66 0.56 -9.06 -2.34
C PHE A 66 1.69 -8.19 -2.90
N SER A 67 1.40 -6.90 -3.13
CA SER A 67 2.36 -5.93 -3.66
C SER A 67 3.55 -5.71 -2.70
N ALA A 68 3.27 -5.59 -1.39
CA ALA A 68 4.30 -5.46 -0.36
C ALA A 68 5.18 -6.71 -0.28
N CYS A 69 4.60 -7.92 -0.34
CA CYS A 69 5.36 -9.18 -0.37
C CYS A 69 6.30 -9.26 -1.60
N LEU A 70 5.85 -8.82 -2.78
CA LEU A 70 6.68 -8.79 -3.99
C LEU A 70 7.83 -7.78 -3.87
N ALA A 71 7.56 -6.59 -3.33
CA ALA A 71 8.58 -5.57 -3.06
C ALA A 71 9.62 -6.05 -2.03
N VAL A 72 9.20 -6.72 -0.96
CA VAL A 72 10.09 -7.34 0.04
C VAL A 72 11.02 -8.38 -0.60
N ALA A 73 10.48 -9.22 -1.49
CA ALA A 73 11.28 -10.24 -2.18
C ALA A 73 12.34 -9.63 -3.11
N PHE A 74 11.99 -8.55 -3.84
CA PHE A 74 12.94 -7.82 -4.68
C PHE A 74 13.96 -6.98 -3.91
N GLY A 75 13.65 -6.55 -2.68
CA GLY A 75 14.49 -5.61 -1.93
C GLY A 75 14.09 -4.17 -2.24
N SER A 76 14.39 -3.71 -3.46
CA SER A 76 13.85 -2.47 -4.04
C SER A 76 12.59 -2.73 -4.87
N ALA A 77 11.74 -1.73 -5.00
CA ALA A 77 10.52 -1.73 -5.80
C ALA A 77 10.37 -0.46 -6.65
N SER A 78 11.46 0.26 -6.93
CA SER A 78 11.50 1.44 -7.81
C SER A 78 11.09 1.16 -9.27
N ASN A 79 11.01 -0.11 -9.65
CA ASN A 79 10.53 -0.63 -10.93
C ASN A 79 9.03 -0.99 -10.91
N MET A 80 8.34 -0.84 -9.78
CA MET A 80 6.95 -1.23 -9.56
C MET A 80 6.05 0.00 -9.42
N VAL A 81 4.94 -0.01 -10.16
CA VAL A 81 3.79 0.89 -9.97
C VAL A 81 2.61 0.06 -9.48
N VAL A 82 1.95 0.48 -8.39
CA VAL A 82 0.78 -0.23 -7.83
C VAL A 82 -0.43 0.71 -7.84
N THR A 83 -1.53 0.26 -8.44
CA THR A 83 -2.79 1.00 -8.52
C THR A 83 -3.91 0.30 -7.77
N SER A 84 -4.78 1.12 -7.16
CA SER A 84 -5.94 0.69 -6.38
C SER A 84 -7.17 1.49 -6.82
N LEU A 85 -8.34 0.84 -6.86
CA LEU A 85 -9.62 1.50 -7.15
C LEU A 85 -10.10 2.32 -5.94
N ASP A 86 -9.79 1.85 -4.74
CA ASP A 86 -10.14 2.52 -3.49
C ASP A 86 -9.34 3.82 -3.29
N SER A 87 -9.95 4.79 -2.59
CA SER A 87 -9.25 5.98 -2.13
C SER A 87 -8.42 5.67 -0.88
N ARG A 88 -7.39 6.48 -0.62
CA ARG A 88 -6.53 6.34 0.57
C ARG A 88 -7.32 6.36 1.89
N ASP A 89 -8.38 7.16 1.99
CA ASP A 89 -9.25 7.21 3.17
C ASP A 89 -10.16 5.99 3.30
N PHE A 90 -10.64 5.44 2.19
CA PHE A 90 -11.38 4.17 2.21
C PHE A 90 -10.46 3.02 2.67
N LEU A 91 -9.23 2.98 2.14
CA LEU A 91 -8.20 2.01 2.53
C LEU A 91 -7.88 2.09 4.03
N PHE A 92 -7.64 3.31 4.54
CA PHE A 92 -7.40 3.58 5.97
C PHE A 92 -8.53 3.07 6.87
N ARG A 93 -9.79 3.24 6.45
CA ARG A 93 -10.98 2.90 7.26
C ARG A 93 -11.37 1.43 7.20
N ASN A 94 -11.15 0.75 6.07
CA ASN A 94 -11.67 -0.60 5.84
C ASN A 94 -10.59 -1.70 5.94
N TYR A 95 -9.31 -1.37 5.77
CA TYR A 95 -8.22 -2.35 5.74
C TYR A 95 -7.13 -2.01 6.76
N SER A 96 -7.17 -2.65 7.93
CA SER A 96 -6.23 -2.43 9.04
C SER A 96 -4.74 -2.48 8.64
N ASN A 97 -4.39 -3.38 7.71
CA ASN A 97 -3.02 -3.58 7.25
C ASN A 97 -2.60 -2.63 6.13
N ALA A 98 -3.53 -1.98 5.42
CA ALA A 98 -3.23 -1.25 4.18
C ALA A 98 -2.21 -0.12 4.41
N MET A 99 -2.32 0.62 5.51
CA MET A 99 -1.34 1.67 5.83
C MET A 99 0.03 1.13 6.25
N SER A 100 0.15 -0.13 6.66
CA SER A 100 1.45 -0.77 6.90
C SER A 100 2.07 -1.19 5.56
N ASN A 101 1.27 -1.83 4.70
CA ASN A 101 1.70 -2.29 3.37
C ASN A 101 2.07 -1.11 2.45
N VAL A 102 1.32 0.00 2.50
CA VAL A 102 1.64 1.26 1.78
C VAL A 102 2.94 1.89 2.27
N ARG A 103 3.23 1.85 3.58
CA ARG A 103 4.53 2.32 4.11
C ARG A 103 5.69 1.45 3.66
N GLU A 104 5.52 0.12 3.68
CA GLU A 104 6.52 -0.85 3.23
C GLU A 104 6.79 -0.78 1.71
N LEU A 105 5.79 -0.41 0.91
CA LEU A 105 5.96 -0.10 -0.50
C LEU A 105 6.72 1.21 -0.71
N ARG A 106 6.35 2.28 -0.01
CA ARG A 106 7.01 3.59 -0.14
C ARG A 106 8.46 3.57 0.38
N SER A 107 8.78 2.84 1.45
CA SER A 107 10.17 2.66 1.93
C SER A 107 11.05 1.97 0.89
N ARG A 108 10.47 1.10 0.06
CA ARG A 108 11.12 0.40 -1.06
C ARG A 108 11.04 1.16 -2.38
N ARG A 109 10.70 2.46 -2.34
CA ARG A 109 10.62 3.38 -3.50
C ARG A 109 9.54 3.02 -4.53
N CYS A 110 8.52 2.24 -4.16
CA CYS A 110 7.42 1.91 -5.07
C CYS A 110 6.46 3.09 -5.28
N THR A 111 6.05 3.32 -6.53
CA THR A 111 5.02 4.31 -6.89
C THR A 111 3.63 3.73 -6.61
N ILE A 112 2.81 4.46 -5.86
CA ILE A 112 1.47 4.04 -5.46
C ILE A 112 0.45 5.07 -5.91
N ILE A 113 -0.59 4.63 -6.63
CA ILE A 113 -1.67 5.47 -7.15
C ILE A 113 -3.01 4.94 -6.62
N HIS A 114 -3.86 5.85 -6.14
CA HIS A 114 -5.18 5.56 -5.59
C HIS A 114 -6.30 6.04 -6.52
N SER A 115 -7.50 5.48 -6.37
CA SER A 115 -8.68 5.83 -7.17
C SER A 115 -8.48 5.69 -8.70
N VAL A 116 -7.78 4.64 -9.11
CA VAL A 116 -7.53 4.30 -10.53
C VAL A 116 -8.46 3.17 -10.98
N ASP A 117 -9.31 3.43 -11.97
CA ASP A 117 -10.08 2.37 -12.62
C ASP A 117 -9.21 1.57 -13.62
N ALA A 118 -9.30 0.24 -13.56
CA ALA A 118 -8.57 -0.66 -14.44
C ALA A 118 -9.02 -0.59 -15.91
N THR A 119 -10.24 -0.12 -16.17
CA THR A 119 -10.80 0.08 -17.53
C THR A 119 -10.34 1.38 -18.17
N GLU A 120 -10.06 2.42 -17.37
CA GLU A 120 -9.57 3.73 -17.84
C GLU A 120 -8.02 3.81 -17.87
N LEU A 121 -7.34 2.77 -17.39
CA LEU A 121 -5.88 2.67 -17.19
C LEU A 121 -5.03 3.14 -18.40
N ALA A 122 -5.50 2.92 -19.63
CA ALA A 122 -4.80 3.34 -20.85
C ALA A 122 -4.90 4.85 -21.16
N ASN A 123 -5.94 5.52 -20.63
CA ASN A 123 -6.18 6.95 -20.76
C ASN A 123 -5.76 7.73 -19.51
N HIS A 124 -5.45 7.04 -18.41
CA HIS A 124 -5.12 7.64 -17.12
C HIS A 124 -3.83 8.48 -17.20
N SER A 125 -3.91 9.78 -16.90
CA SER A 125 -2.82 10.75 -17.10
C SER A 125 -1.50 10.34 -16.44
N SER A 126 -1.55 9.81 -15.21
CA SER A 126 -0.37 9.32 -14.48
C SER A 126 0.31 8.09 -15.07
N LEU A 127 -0.30 7.43 -16.07
CA LEU A 127 0.22 6.22 -16.72
C LEU A 127 0.40 6.38 -18.23
N HIS A 128 -0.15 7.44 -18.83
CA HIS A 128 -0.09 7.69 -20.26
C HIS A 128 1.37 7.80 -20.76
N GLY A 129 1.73 6.97 -21.73
CA GLY A 129 3.08 6.90 -22.30
C GLY A 129 4.07 5.99 -21.55
N CYS A 130 3.73 5.52 -20.34
CA CYS A 130 4.56 4.56 -19.61
C CYS A 130 4.34 3.12 -20.12
N GLN A 131 5.42 2.37 -20.31
CA GLN A 131 5.41 0.99 -20.78
C GLN A 131 5.86 0.02 -19.69
N PHE A 132 5.07 -1.05 -19.51
CA PHE A 132 5.31 -2.06 -18.49
C PHE A 132 5.58 -3.41 -19.15
N GLU A 133 6.73 -4.02 -18.87
CA GLU A 133 7.04 -5.39 -19.32
C GLU A 133 6.08 -6.43 -18.74
N ARG A 134 5.40 -6.09 -17.63
CA ARG A 134 4.37 -6.93 -17.03
C ARG A 134 3.26 -6.11 -16.39
N ILE A 135 2.02 -6.56 -16.61
CA ILE A 135 0.85 -6.13 -15.85
C ILE A 135 0.39 -7.32 -15.00
N ILE A 136 0.11 -7.09 -13.71
CA ILE A 136 -0.42 -8.07 -12.76
C ILE A 136 -1.80 -7.58 -12.31
N SER A 137 -2.84 -8.34 -12.63
CA SER A 137 -4.18 -8.10 -12.06
C SER A 137 -4.30 -8.84 -10.73
N THR A 138 -4.53 -8.13 -9.63
CA THR A 138 -4.78 -8.75 -8.31
C THR A 138 -6.26 -9.01 -8.01
N PHE A 139 -7.13 -8.79 -9.00
CA PHE A 139 -8.50 -9.29 -9.00
C PHE A 139 -8.47 -10.83 -8.93
N HIS A 140 -8.67 -11.36 -7.73
CA HIS A 140 -8.81 -12.79 -7.51
C HIS A 140 -10.03 -13.31 -8.28
N THR A 141 -9.94 -14.50 -8.86
CA THR A 141 -11.08 -15.14 -9.52
C THR A 141 -12.16 -15.47 -8.48
N LEU A 142 -13.15 -14.57 -8.34
CA LEU A 142 -14.31 -14.68 -7.44
C LEU A 142 -15.30 -15.77 -7.94
N GLY A 143 -14.82 -17.01 -8.11
CA GLY A 143 -15.54 -18.03 -8.86
C GLY A 143 -15.06 -19.48 -8.70
N PHE A 144 -14.32 -19.84 -7.63
CA PHE A 144 -14.02 -21.26 -7.37
C PHE A 144 -14.04 -21.69 -5.89
N PHE A 145 -13.55 -20.87 -4.95
CA PHE A 145 -13.39 -21.29 -3.54
C PHE A 145 -14.52 -20.87 -2.57
N MET A 146 -15.74 -20.62 -3.08
CA MET A 146 -16.93 -20.51 -2.23
C MET A 146 -18.12 -21.34 -2.73
N MET A 147 -17.83 -22.53 -3.26
CA MET A 147 -18.74 -23.66 -3.17
C MET A 147 -18.21 -24.61 -2.09
N ASN A 148 -18.70 -24.44 -0.86
CA ASN A 148 -18.69 -25.55 0.08
C ASN A 148 -19.47 -26.70 -0.58
N PRO A 149 -18.95 -27.94 -0.63
CA PRO A 149 -19.79 -29.06 -1.01
C PRO A 149 -20.96 -29.12 -0.03
N LEU A 150 -22.20 -29.04 -0.53
CA LEU A 150 -23.39 -29.24 0.29
C LEU A 150 -23.26 -30.59 0.99
N ASN A 151 -23.20 -30.57 2.32
CA ASN A 151 -22.99 -31.78 3.12
C ASN A 151 -24.13 -32.77 2.83
N PRO A 152 -23.88 -33.91 2.17
CA PRO A 152 -24.94 -34.83 1.76
C PRO A 152 -25.64 -35.52 2.95
N ASN A 153 -25.10 -35.36 4.17
CA ASN A 153 -25.64 -35.92 5.40
C ASN A 153 -26.55 -34.95 6.18
N SER A 154 -27.12 -33.91 5.54
CA SER A 154 -28.23 -33.15 6.13
C SER A 154 -29.56 -33.92 6.03
N GLY A 155 -29.60 -35.12 6.60
CA GLY A 155 -30.76 -36.00 6.65
C GLY A 155 -31.08 -36.42 8.09
N TYR A 156 -32.37 -36.43 8.40
CA TYR A 156 -32.99 -36.98 9.63
C TYR A 156 -32.70 -36.26 10.96
N SER A 157 -33.64 -35.42 11.36
CA SER A 157 -34.51 -35.71 12.53
C SER A 157 -35.88 -35.09 12.30
#